data_AF-A0A388M2L3-F1
#
_entry.id   AF-A0A388M2L3-F1
#
_cell.length_a   1.000
_cell.length_b   1.000
_cell.length_c   1.000
_cell.angle_alpha   90.00
_cell.angle_beta   90.00
_cell.angle_gamma   90.00
#
_symmetry.space_group_name_H-M   'P 1'
#
loop_
_entity.id
_entity.type
_entity.pdbx_description
1 polymer ?
#
loop_
_entity_poly.entity_id
_entity_poly.type
_entity_poly.pdbx_seq_one_letter_code
_entity_poly.pdbx_strand_id
1 'polypeptide(L)'
;MTVSNARSSNWRETRCGGGRRTSWRETSCVGGRRRTVSKARSWREEDRVEGKEFKLAGNKLRRPKEQEEATGDVAFGHSLRREALLVIDMQRDFCLPSAPLFVAGAPAILPVVREAVAMARERGVVVVWVVRVHDPSGVDVERSRRGLFRSGRNGGNGGVCVEGSEGARLVDGLVSEDDDVVVVKKRWSGFLFTQLDLVLRRLGITDLVLAGIQTPNCVRATAFDAVALDYRTVSVLRDATAAASPDVHDANLFDMRNVGIATPTVAEWVSSSGWEIGCQAE
;
A
#
# COMPACT_ATOMS: atom_id res chain seq x y z
N MET A 1 20.11 -46.16 23.15
CA MET A 1 20.17 -45.00 24.05
C MET A 1 20.60 -43.79 23.23
N THR A 2 19.64 -43.02 22.72
CA THR A 2 19.89 -41.82 21.92
C THR A 2 19.91 -40.62 22.85
N VAL A 3 21.08 -40.00 23.02
CA VAL A 3 21.23 -38.77 23.83
C VAL A 3 20.69 -37.60 23.01
N SER A 4 19.61 -36.97 23.49
CA SER A 4 19.09 -35.74 22.89
C SER A 4 19.97 -34.55 23.32
N ASN A 5 20.38 -33.73 22.35
CA ASN A 5 21.06 -32.47 22.63
C ASN A 5 20.00 -31.41 22.96
N ALA A 6 19.89 -31.01 24.22
CA ALA A 6 19.07 -29.87 24.63
C ALA A 6 19.82 -28.56 24.36
N ARG A 7 19.27 -27.69 23.50
CA ARG A 7 19.68 -26.29 23.38
C ARG A 7 18.65 -25.43 24.12
N SER A 8 19.11 -24.60 25.05
CA SER A 8 18.29 -23.58 25.69
C SER A 8 18.92 -22.21 25.46
N SER A 9 18.16 -21.30 24.87
CA SER A 9 18.51 -19.88 24.78
C SER A 9 17.68 -19.11 25.82
N ASN A 10 18.33 -18.30 26.64
CA ASN A 10 17.65 -17.44 27.61
C ASN A 10 18.09 -15.99 27.41
N TRP A 11 17.11 -15.10 27.30
CA TRP A 11 17.31 -13.66 27.34
C TRP A 11 17.37 -13.21 28.80
N ARG A 12 18.43 -12.50 29.18
CA ARG A 12 18.47 -11.77 30.46
C ARG A 12 18.62 -10.29 30.17
N GLU A 13 17.63 -9.52 30.60
CA GLU A 13 17.76 -8.08 30.76
C GLU A 13 18.35 -7.78 32.13
N THR A 14 19.42 -6.99 32.18
CA THR A 14 19.95 -6.44 33.42
C THR A 14 20.01 -4.93 33.27
N ARG A 15 19.34 -4.22 34.19
CA ARG A 15 19.45 -2.76 34.31
C ARG A 15 20.61 -2.42 35.24
N CYS A 16 21.66 -1.82 34.70
CA CYS A 16 22.65 -1.06 35.45
C CYS A 16 22.90 0.25 34.72
N GLY A 17 22.65 1.39 35.38
CA GLY A 17 23.05 2.74 34.96
C GLY A 17 22.63 3.18 33.55
N GLY A 18 21.48 3.85 33.42
CA GLY A 18 21.21 4.81 32.34
C GLY A 18 21.09 4.30 30.89
N GLY A 19 21.23 3.01 30.60
CA GLY A 19 21.09 2.48 29.24
C GLY A 19 20.67 1.01 29.19
N ARG A 20 19.84 0.63 28.20
CA ARG A 20 19.45 -0.78 27.97
C ARG A 20 20.57 -1.50 27.21
N ARG A 21 21.23 -2.46 27.87
CA ARG A 21 22.09 -3.45 27.20
C ARG A 21 21.36 -4.79 27.13
N THR A 22 21.06 -5.24 25.92
CA THR A 22 20.69 -6.64 25.66
C THR A 22 21.96 -7.43 25.37
N SER A 23 22.15 -8.54 26.07
CA SER A 23 23.27 -9.46 25.80
C SER A 23 22.73 -10.84 25.49
N TRP A 24 23.22 -11.42 24.40
CA TRP A 24 22.90 -12.77 23.98
C TRP A 24 23.92 -13.73 24.58
N ARG A 25 23.46 -14.80 25.23
CA ARG A 25 24.31 -15.90 25.69
C ARG A 25 23.79 -17.20 25.11
N GLU A 26 24.61 -17.83 24.28
CA GLU A 26 24.38 -19.21 23.84
C GLU A 26 25.24 -20.12 24.71
N THR A 27 24.61 -21.14 25.29
CA THR A 27 25.32 -22.16 26.06
C THR A 27 25.12 -23.48 25.32
N SER A 28 26.19 -24.04 24.77
CA SER A 28 26.17 -25.38 24.19
C SER A 28 27.03 -26.31 25.06
N CYS A 29 26.54 -27.54 25.27
CA CYS A 29 27.28 -28.60 25.91
C CYS A 29 27.68 -29.62 24.85
N VAL A 30 28.99 -29.79 24.63
CA VAL A 30 29.54 -30.87 23.81
C VAL A 30 30.55 -31.61 24.68
N GLY A 31 30.32 -32.91 24.93
CA GLY A 31 31.27 -33.75 25.66
C GLY A 31 31.51 -33.38 27.13
N GLY A 32 30.48 -32.93 27.86
CA GLY A 32 30.55 -32.78 29.32
C GLY A 32 31.36 -31.59 29.85
N ARG A 33 31.85 -30.66 29.01
CA ARG A 33 32.47 -29.40 29.45
C ARG A 33 31.71 -28.17 28.92
N ARG A 34 31.39 -27.23 29.81
CA ARG A 34 30.76 -25.93 29.46
C ARG A 34 31.79 -24.97 28.87
N ARG A 35 31.50 -24.39 27.70
CA ARG A 35 32.20 -23.20 27.15
C ARG A 35 31.20 -22.06 27.02
N THR A 36 31.59 -20.87 27.48
CA THR A 36 30.78 -19.65 27.40
C THR A 36 31.49 -18.67 26.46
N VAL A 37 30.82 -18.20 25.41
CA VAL A 37 31.34 -17.15 24.53
C VAL A 37 30.42 -15.94 24.65
N SER A 38 30.96 -14.79 25.02
CA SER A 38 30.24 -13.51 25.05
C SER A 38 30.81 -12.58 23.98
N LYS A 39 29.96 -12.11 23.07
CA LYS A 39 30.32 -11.09 22.08
C LYS A 39 29.48 -9.84 22.35
N ALA A 40 30.12 -8.77 22.79
CA ALA A 40 29.47 -7.47 22.96
C ALA A 40 29.68 -6.64 21.68
N ARG A 41 28.60 -6.13 21.08
CA ARG A 41 28.66 -5.01 20.13
C ARG A 41 28.05 -3.79 20.81
N SER A 42 28.80 -2.70 20.89
CA SER A 42 28.29 -1.39 21.29
C SER A 42 27.83 -0.65 20.04
N TRP A 43 26.60 -0.15 20.06
CA TRP A 43 26.11 0.83 19.08
C TRP A 43 26.19 2.21 19.74
N ARG A 44 26.69 3.23 19.03
CA ARG A 44 26.63 4.63 19.47
C ARG A 44 25.29 5.22 19.05
N GLU A 45 24.84 6.22 19.79
CA GLU A 45 23.50 6.83 19.71
C GLU A 45 23.35 7.82 18.53
N GLU A 46 24.36 7.94 17.66
CA GLU A 46 24.46 8.95 16.60
C GLU A 46 24.15 8.44 15.18
N ASP A 47 23.86 7.15 14.98
CA ASP A 47 23.58 6.56 13.64
C ASP A 47 22.08 6.65 13.22
N ARG A 48 21.31 7.60 13.75
CA ARG A 48 19.92 7.83 13.32
C ARG A 48 19.89 8.65 12.03
N VAL A 49 19.81 7.97 10.90
CA VAL A 49 19.34 8.56 9.65
C VAL A 49 17.86 8.91 9.81
N GLU A 50 17.52 10.18 9.62
CA GLU A 50 16.15 10.70 9.60
C GLU A 50 15.37 10.08 8.44
N GLY A 51 14.52 9.10 8.77
CA GLY A 51 13.49 8.58 7.88
C GLY A 51 12.16 8.58 8.63
N LYS A 52 11.18 9.34 8.14
CA LYS A 52 9.81 9.31 8.66
C LYS A 52 9.27 7.89 8.53
N GLU A 53 8.92 7.32 9.67
CA GLU A 53 8.44 5.95 9.85
C GLU A 53 7.12 5.74 9.09
N PHE A 54 7.09 4.82 8.13
CA PHE A 54 5.86 4.35 7.49
C PHE A 54 5.07 3.55 8.54
N LYS A 55 4.06 4.18 9.16
CA LYS A 55 3.14 3.51 10.06
C LYS A 55 2.05 2.84 9.25
N LEU A 56 2.13 1.51 9.10
CA LEU A 56 0.91 0.71 8.94
C LEU A 56 0.05 1.00 10.17
N ALA A 57 -1.05 1.73 9.98
CA ALA A 57 -2.01 1.98 11.04
C ALA A 57 -2.61 0.63 11.47
N GLY A 58 -1.97 0.00 12.46
CA GLY A 58 -2.62 -1.05 13.24
C GLY A 58 -3.92 -0.46 13.79
N ASN A 59 -5.02 -1.15 13.53
CA ASN A 59 -6.37 -0.72 13.86
C ASN A 59 -6.52 -0.62 15.40
N LYS A 60 -6.02 0.44 16.01
CA LYS A 60 -6.22 0.76 17.42
C LYS A 60 -7.41 1.70 17.50
N LEU A 61 -8.60 1.12 17.69
CA LEU A 61 -9.75 1.85 18.21
C LEU A 61 -9.34 2.49 19.54
N ARG A 62 -9.09 3.81 19.50
CA ARG A 62 -8.99 4.61 20.72
C ARG A 62 -10.37 4.68 21.35
N ARG A 63 -10.48 4.33 22.63
CA ARG A 63 -11.67 4.65 23.43
C ARG A 63 -11.83 6.18 23.45
N PRO A 64 -13.01 6.74 23.11
CA PRO A 64 -13.25 8.17 23.24
C PRO A 64 -13.03 8.59 24.70
N LYS A 65 -12.32 9.70 24.92
CA LYS A 65 -12.42 10.42 26.18
C LYS A 65 -13.78 11.11 26.17
N GLU A 66 -14.55 10.96 27.24
CA GLU A 66 -15.78 11.72 27.46
C GLU A 66 -15.48 13.22 27.32
N GLN A 67 -16.04 13.83 26.27
CA GLN A 67 -16.21 15.27 26.14
C GLN A 67 -17.61 15.52 25.57
N GLU A 68 -18.20 16.58 26.12
CA GLU A 68 -19.63 16.89 26.20
C GLU A 68 -20.42 16.83 24.89
N GLU A 69 -21.71 16.53 25.06
CA GLU A 69 -22.77 16.53 24.06
C GLU A 69 -22.79 17.84 23.26
N ALA A 70 -22.36 17.77 22.01
CA ALA A 70 -22.77 18.70 20.97
C ALA A 70 -23.74 17.96 20.04
N THR A 71 -25.03 18.26 20.16
CA THR A 71 -26.05 17.91 19.18
C THR A 71 -25.76 18.70 17.90
N GLY A 72 -24.99 18.11 17.01
CA GLY A 72 -24.76 18.57 15.65
C GLY A 72 -24.24 17.38 14.87
N ASP A 73 -24.89 17.06 13.75
CA ASP A 73 -24.34 16.09 12.81
C ASP A 73 -22.86 16.42 12.59
N VAL A 74 -21.99 15.44 12.83
CA VAL A 74 -20.56 15.56 12.54
C VAL A 74 -20.43 15.56 11.02
N ALA A 75 -20.73 16.70 10.41
CA ALA A 75 -20.48 16.96 9.01
C ALA A 75 -18.95 16.91 8.85
N PHE A 76 -18.46 15.81 8.28
CA PHE A 76 -17.12 15.80 7.70
C PHE A 76 -17.10 16.94 6.67
N GLY A 77 -16.43 18.04 7.04
CA GLY A 77 -16.44 19.32 6.33
C GLY A 77 -15.69 19.30 4.99
N HIS A 78 -15.88 18.26 4.19
CA HIS A 78 -15.43 18.25 2.81
C HIS A 78 -16.56 18.80 1.95
N SER A 79 -16.25 19.84 1.18
CA SER A 79 -16.99 20.18 -0.02
C SER A 79 -17.43 18.90 -0.74
N LEU A 80 -18.72 18.81 -1.09
CA LEU A 80 -19.50 17.65 -1.56
C LEU A 80 -18.99 17.02 -2.88
N ARG A 81 -17.67 16.80 -3.03
CA ARG A 81 -17.07 16.13 -4.18
C ARG A 81 -17.33 14.63 -4.04
N ARG A 82 -18.13 14.10 -4.95
CA ARG A 82 -18.50 12.68 -5.01
C ARG A 82 -17.46 11.84 -5.77
N GLU A 83 -16.25 12.33 -5.94
CA GLU A 83 -15.21 11.74 -6.77
C GLU A 83 -14.03 11.24 -5.92
N ALA A 84 -13.50 10.07 -6.24
CA ALA A 84 -12.27 9.55 -5.65
C ALA A 84 -11.27 9.09 -6.72
N LEU A 85 -9.98 9.38 -6.48
CA LEU A 85 -8.85 8.85 -7.24
C LEU A 85 -8.29 7.60 -6.53
N LEU A 86 -8.43 6.45 -7.16
CA LEU A 86 -7.88 5.18 -6.73
C LEU A 86 -6.48 5.00 -7.34
N VAL A 87 -5.43 5.04 -6.52
CA VAL A 87 -4.04 4.79 -6.95
C VAL A 87 -3.65 3.37 -6.58
N ILE A 88 -3.55 2.51 -7.59
CA ILE A 88 -3.49 1.06 -7.42
C ILE A 88 -2.06 0.54 -7.57
N ASP A 89 -1.57 -0.18 -6.56
CA ASP A 89 -0.33 -0.96 -6.53
C ASP A 89 0.93 -0.20 -7.03
N MET A 90 1.01 1.12 -6.82
CA MET A 90 2.21 1.92 -7.12
C MET A 90 3.29 1.71 -6.04
N GLN A 91 3.70 0.46 -5.87
CA GLN A 91 4.62 -0.02 -4.83
C GLN A 91 5.94 -0.48 -5.44
N ARG A 92 7.01 -0.41 -4.65
CA ARG A 92 8.38 -0.71 -5.10
C ARG A 92 8.51 -2.10 -5.73
N ASP A 93 7.83 -3.12 -5.20
CA ASP A 93 7.88 -4.49 -5.73
C ASP A 93 7.25 -4.66 -7.14
N PHE A 94 6.56 -3.64 -7.63
CA PHE A 94 6.00 -3.59 -8.98
C PHE A 94 6.68 -2.53 -9.86
N CYS A 95 7.25 -1.48 -9.26
CA CYS A 95 7.78 -0.33 -10.01
C CYS A 95 9.31 -0.35 -10.20
N LEU A 96 10.08 -1.08 -9.38
CA LEU A 96 11.54 -1.09 -9.49
C LEU A 96 12.02 -2.19 -10.45
N PRO A 97 12.96 -1.92 -11.37
CA PRO A 97 13.45 -2.92 -12.32
C PRO A 97 14.04 -4.21 -11.69
N SER A 98 14.56 -4.11 -10.46
CA SER A 98 15.11 -5.24 -9.72
C SER A 98 14.05 -6.06 -8.97
N ALA A 99 12.79 -5.61 -8.96
CA ALA A 99 11.73 -6.21 -8.20
C ALA A 99 11.19 -7.51 -8.82
N PRO A 100 10.69 -8.46 -8.00
CA PRO A 100 10.26 -9.78 -8.47
C PRO A 100 9.04 -9.73 -9.42
N LEU A 101 8.21 -8.68 -9.34
CA LEU A 101 7.03 -8.50 -10.17
C LEU A 101 7.04 -7.14 -10.90
N PHE A 102 8.23 -6.70 -11.32
CA PHE A 102 8.40 -5.47 -12.08
C PHE A 102 7.47 -5.39 -13.30
N VAL A 103 6.74 -4.28 -13.41
CA VAL A 103 5.88 -3.95 -14.54
C VAL A 103 6.64 -2.94 -15.41
N ALA A 104 7.04 -3.36 -16.62
CA ALA A 104 7.94 -2.59 -17.48
C ALA A 104 7.47 -1.16 -17.78
N GLY A 105 6.17 -0.92 -17.90
CA GLY A 105 5.62 0.42 -18.14
C GLY A 105 5.51 1.32 -16.90
N ALA A 106 5.68 0.78 -15.68
CA ALA A 106 5.50 1.54 -14.45
C ALA A 106 6.41 2.79 -14.31
N PRO A 107 7.71 2.73 -14.67
CA PRO A 107 8.59 3.91 -14.57
C PRO A 107 8.12 5.07 -15.45
N ALA A 108 7.55 4.79 -16.63
CA ALA A 108 7.13 5.81 -17.57
C ALA A 108 5.92 6.61 -17.07
N ILE A 109 5.00 5.97 -16.34
CA ILE A 109 3.77 6.62 -15.85
C ILE A 109 3.95 7.28 -14.48
N LEU A 110 5.04 7.01 -13.75
CA LEU A 110 5.22 7.53 -12.38
C LEU A 110 5.10 9.06 -12.28
N PRO A 111 5.71 9.87 -13.17
CA PRO A 111 5.51 11.32 -13.16
C PRO A 111 4.03 11.73 -13.35
N VAL A 112 3.32 11.03 -14.24
CA VAL A 112 1.92 11.29 -14.57
C VAL A 112 0.99 10.88 -13.41
N VAL A 113 1.29 9.78 -12.71
CA VAL A 113 0.58 9.40 -11.49
C VAL A 113 0.78 10.45 -10.39
N ARG A 114 2.00 10.99 -10.23
CA ARG A 114 2.27 12.06 -9.26
C ARG A 114 1.46 13.32 -9.57
N GLU A 115 1.38 13.68 -10.85
CA GLU A 115 0.54 14.79 -11.31
C GLU A 115 -0.94 14.53 -10.99
N ALA A 116 -1.46 13.36 -11.33
CA ALA A 116 -2.86 13.00 -11.02
C ALA A 116 -3.18 13.11 -9.52
N VAL A 117 -2.27 12.66 -8.65
CA VAL A 117 -2.42 12.79 -7.19
C VAL A 117 -2.39 14.25 -6.73
N ALA A 118 -1.47 15.05 -7.26
CA ALA A 118 -1.40 16.47 -6.94
C ALA A 118 -2.69 17.20 -7.36
N MET A 119 -3.17 16.94 -8.58
CA MET A 119 -4.42 17.51 -9.09
C MET A 119 -5.64 17.04 -8.31
N ALA A 120 -5.67 15.78 -7.87
CA ALA A 120 -6.74 15.28 -7.01
C ALA A 120 -6.83 16.08 -5.71
N ARG A 121 -5.69 16.28 -5.04
CA ARG A 121 -5.61 17.03 -3.78
C ARG A 121 -6.00 18.50 -3.97
N GLU A 122 -5.49 19.16 -5.01
CA GLU A 122 -5.83 20.56 -5.33
C GLU A 122 -7.35 20.74 -5.55
N ARG A 123 -8.00 19.73 -6.12
CA ARG A 123 -9.45 19.76 -6.43
C ARG A 123 -10.34 19.24 -5.30
N GLY A 124 -9.77 18.78 -4.19
CA GLY A 124 -10.51 18.14 -3.10
C GLY A 124 -11.12 16.78 -3.47
N VAL A 125 -10.55 16.08 -4.45
CA VAL A 125 -10.89 14.69 -4.80
C VAL A 125 -10.24 13.77 -3.77
N VAL A 126 -11.00 12.81 -3.25
CA VAL A 126 -10.50 11.87 -2.23
C VAL A 126 -9.45 10.96 -2.86
N VAL A 127 -8.23 10.95 -2.32
CA VAL A 127 -7.18 10.02 -2.77
C VAL A 127 -7.26 8.73 -1.96
N VAL A 128 -7.36 7.61 -2.66
CA VAL A 128 -7.42 6.26 -2.08
C VAL A 128 -6.24 5.44 -2.60
N TRP A 129 -5.29 5.14 -1.71
CA TRP A 129 -4.18 4.24 -1.99
C TRP A 129 -4.65 2.80 -1.84
N VAL A 130 -4.71 2.08 -2.96
CA VAL A 130 -5.07 0.67 -2.97
C VAL A 130 -3.79 -0.14 -3.12
N VAL A 131 -3.33 -0.71 -2.01
CA VAL A 131 -2.01 -1.34 -1.90
C VAL A 131 -2.10 -2.82 -1.55
N ARG A 132 -1.06 -3.57 -1.88
CA ARG A 132 -0.87 -4.94 -1.41
C ARG A 132 0.03 -4.95 -0.21
N VAL A 133 -0.38 -5.71 0.80
CA VAL A 133 0.48 -6.10 1.92
C VAL A 133 0.16 -7.56 2.17
N HIS A 134 1.15 -8.43 2.19
CA HIS A 134 0.97 -9.87 2.33
C HIS A 134 1.60 -10.37 3.63
N ASP A 135 0.92 -11.34 4.24
CA ASP A 135 1.47 -12.04 5.40
C ASP A 135 2.81 -12.69 5.05
N PRO A 136 3.84 -12.63 5.92
CA PRO A 136 5.16 -13.22 5.64
C PRO A 136 5.14 -14.73 5.32
N SER A 137 4.13 -15.48 5.77
CA SER A 137 3.96 -16.89 5.42
C SER A 137 3.43 -17.12 3.99
N GLY A 138 2.92 -16.07 3.34
CA GLY A 138 2.25 -16.16 2.05
C GLY A 138 0.89 -16.86 2.10
N VAL A 139 0.30 -17.05 3.28
CA VAL A 139 -1.01 -17.72 3.42
C VAL A 139 -2.12 -17.00 2.63
N ASP A 140 -2.02 -15.68 2.51
CA ASP A 140 -3.02 -14.82 1.89
C ASP A 140 -2.74 -14.47 0.42
N VAL A 141 -1.59 -14.86 -0.14
CA VAL A 141 -1.21 -14.53 -1.53
C VAL A 141 -2.03 -15.32 -2.54
N GLU A 142 -2.19 -14.80 -3.76
CA GLU A 142 -2.82 -15.55 -4.85
C GLU A 142 -2.15 -16.91 -5.06
N ARG A 143 -2.94 -17.93 -5.38
CA ARG A 143 -2.44 -19.29 -5.61
C ARG A 143 -1.30 -19.34 -6.63
N SER A 144 -1.40 -18.55 -7.71
CA SER A 144 -0.38 -18.43 -8.76
C SER A 144 0.95 -17.83 -8.27
N ARG A 145 0.94 -17.09 -7.15
CA ARG A 145 2.10 -16.39 -6.58
C ARG A 145 2.67 -17.04 -5.32
N ARG A 146 2.05 -18.11 -4.80
CA ARG A 146 2.57 -18.86 -3.63
C ARG A 146 4.03 -19.31 -3.76
N GLY A 147 4.49 -19.55 -5.00
CA GLY A 147 5.88 -19.91 -5.26
C GLY A 147 6.89 -18.82 -4.91
N LEU A 148 6.49 -17.54 -4.85
CA LEU A 148 7.35 -16.41 -4.47
C LEU A 148 7.68 -16.41 -2.97
N PHE A 149 6.79 -16.96 -2.15
CA PHE A 149 6.92 -17.03 -0.69
C PHE A 149 7.63 -18.30 -0.19
N ARG A 150 8.14 -19.13 -1.11
CA ARG A 150 8.97 -20.28 -0.74
C ARG A 150 10.41 -19.81 -0.51
N SER A 151 10.96 -20.12 0.66
CA SER A 151 12.34 -19.76 1.03
C SER A 151 13.36 -20.25 -0.02
N GLY A 152 14.37 -19.42 -0.32
CA GLY A 152 15.57 -19.85 -1.04
C GLY A 152 15.63 -19.57 -2.55
N ARG A 153 14.60 -19.00 -3.18
CA ARG A 153 14.68 -18.65 -4.62
C ARG A 153 15.45 -17.37 -4.94
N ASN A 154 15.51 -16.41 -4.01
CA ASN A 154 16.08 -15.07 -4.25
C ASN A 154 17.11 -14.62 -3.19
N GLY A 155 17.80 -15.56 -2.52
CA GLY A 155 18.86 -15.21 -1.56
C GLY A 155 18.43 -14.45 -0.29
N GLY A 156 17.12 -14.34 -0.02
CA GLY A 156 16.54 -13.73 1.19
C GLY A 156 15.18 -14.33 1.58
N ASN A 157 14.49 -13.72 2.55
CA ASN A 157 13.08 -14.00 2.82
C ASN A 157 12.27 -13.59 1.57
N GLY A 158 11.88 -14.56 0.75
CA GLY A 158 11.13 -14.33 -0.48
C GLY A 158 9.77 -13.69 -0.24
N GLY A 159 9.06 -13.37 -1.31
CA GLY A 159 7.70 -12.84 -1.28
C GLY A 159 7.51 -11.66 -2.21
N VAL A 160 6.32 -11.07 -2.17
CA VAL A 160 5.99 -9.78 -2.79
C VAL A 160 5.11 -9.00 -1.84
N CYS A 161 5.42 -7.72 -1.69
CA CYS A 161 4.75 -6.76 -0.81
C CYS A 161 4.55 -7.33 0.60
N VAL A 162 5.59 -7.95 1.16
CA VAL A 162 5.53 -8.57 2.49
C VAL A 162 5.33 -7.50 3.54
N GLU A 163 4.52 -7.76 4.57
CA GLU A 163 4.32 -6.84 5.68
C GLU A 163 5.65 -6.35 6.28
N GLY A 164 5.78 -5.02 6.42
CA GLY A 164 6.98 -4.36 6.94
C GLY A 164 8.18 -4.30 5.99
N SER A 165 8.11 -4.92 4.81
CA SER A 165 9.19 -4.89 3.81
C SER A 165 9.29 -3.56 3.06
N GLU A 166 10.48 -3.22 2.57
CA GLU A 166 10.66 -2.08 1.66
C GLU A 166 9.87 -2.24 0.36
N GLY A 167 9.73 -3.46 -0.15
CA GLY A 167 9.00 -3.76 -1.38
C GLY A 167 7.50 -3.44 -1.31
N ALA A 168 6.92 -3.48 -0.10
CA ALA A 168 5.52 -3.13 0.15
C ALA A 168 5.28 -1.61 0.26
N ARG A 169 6.33 -0.77 0.29
CA ARG A 169 6.14 0.68 0.33
C ARG A 169 5.75 1.22 -1.04
N LEU A 170 5.08 2.38 -1.04
CA LEU A 170 4.89 3.15 -2.26
C LEU A 170 6.25 3.43 -2.92
N VAL A 171 6.26 3.48 -4.24
CA VAL A 171 7.46 3.87 -4.99
C VAL A 171 7.84 5.33 -4.70
N ASP A 172 9.13 5.63 -4.80
CA ASP A 172 9.66 6.95 -4.46
C ASP A 172 8.97 8.06 -5.26
N GLY A 173 8.68 9.17 -4.58
CA GLY A 173 7.94 10.30 -5.15
C GLY A 173 6.43 10.24 -4.95
N LEU A 174 5.88 9.13 -4.42
CA LEU A 174 4.51 9.03 -3.95
C LEU A 174 4.49 8.84 -2.43
N VAL A 175 3.70 9.65 -1.74
CA VAL A 175 3.54 9.61 -0.29
C VAL A 175 2.08 9.79 0.05
N SER A 176 1.55 8.92 0.90
CA SER A 176 0.22 9.07 1.50
C SER A 176 0.25 10.17 2.55
N GLU A 177 -0.73 11.06 2.50
CA GLU A 177 -0.96 12.11 3.50
C GLU A 177 -1.99 11.65 4.54
N ASP A 178 -2.10 12.37 5.65
CA ASP A 178 -2.96 11.98 6.78
C ASP A 178 -4.45 11.93 6.42
N ASP A 179 -4.87 12.73 5.43
CA ASP A 179 -6.26 12.79 4.94
C ASP A 179 -6.53 11.77 3.81
N ASP A 180 -5.52 11.04 3.34
CA ASP A 180 -5.70 10.01 2.32
C ASP A 180 -6.28 8.72 2.94
N VAL A 181 -7.06 7.99 2.14
CA VAL A 181 -7.52 6.65 2.52
C VAL A 181 -6.52 5.60 2.06
N VAL A 182 -6.19 4.63 2.92
CA VAL A 182 -5.38 3.47 2.53
C VAL A 182 -6.19 2.18 2.65
N VAL A 183 -6.28 1.43 1.55
CA VAL A 183 -6.94 0.13 1.48
C VAL A 183 -5.91 -0.95 1.15
N VAL A 184 -5.82 -1.96 2.01
CA VAL A 184 -4.97 -3.14 1.78
C VAL A 184 -5.81 -4.22 1.09
N LYS A 185 -5.38 -4.65 -0.09
CA LYS A 185 -6.01 -5.75 -0.84
C LYS A 185 -5.10 -6.97 -0.93
N LYS A 186 -5.72 -8.14 -1.05
CA LYS A 186 -5.02 -9.44 -1.23
C LYS A 186 -5.22 -10.06 -2.61
N ARG A 187 -6.08 -9.46 -3.44
CA ARG A 187 -6.45 -9.93 -4.79
C ARG A 187 -6.29 -8.80 -5.80
N TRP A 188 -6.63 -9.06 -7.07
CA TRP A 188 -6.53 -8.07 -8.13
C TRP A 188 -7.44 -6.88 -7.89
N SER A 189 -8.75 -7.14 -7.72
CA SER A 189 -9.74 -6.11 -7.41
C SER A 189 -9.45 -5.45 -6.06
N GLY A 190 -9.57 -4.11 -6.04
CA GLY A 190 -9.57 -3.30 -4.83
C GLY A 190 -10.78 -3.54 -3.93
N PHE A 191 -11.87 -4.10 -4.45
CA PHE A 191 -13.10 -4.36 -3.71
C PHE A 191 -13.14 -5.75 -3.05
N LEU A 192 -12.53 -6.75 -3.68
CA LEU A 192 -12.65 -8.14 -3.25
C LEU A 192 -12.01 -8.37 -1.87
N PHE A 193 -12.87 -8.63 -0.87
CA PHE A 193 -12.50 -8.85 0.54
C PHE A 193 -11.76 -7.66 1.17
N THR A 194 -12.17 -6.44 0.84
CA THR A 194 -11.66 -5.20 1.46
C THR A 194 -12.82 -4.34 1.98
N GLN A 195 -12.46 -3.26 2.66
CA GLN A 195 -13.39 -2.22 3.11
C GLN A 195 -13.64 -1.13 2.05
N LEU A 196 -13.15 -1.27 0.82
CA LEU A 196 -13.14 -0.18 -0.17
C LEU A 196 -14.55 0.36 -0.45
N ASP A 197 -15.50 -0.50 -0.78
CA ASP A 197 -16.88 -0.06 -1.09
C ASP A 197 -17.52 0.62 0.13
N LEU A 198 -17.39 0.03 1.32
CA LEU A 198 -17.91 0.61 2.56
C LEU A 198 -17.39 2.03 2.78
N VAL A 199 -16.09 2.25 2.62
CA VAL A 199 -15.46 3.57 2.82
C VAL A 199 -15.94 4.56 1.76
N LEU A 200 -15.92 4.18 0.49
CA LEU A 200 -16.36 5.04 -0.61
C LEU A 200 -17.82 5.48 -0.44
N ARG A 201 -18.72 4.53 -0.11
CA ARG A 201 -20.14 4.81 0.15
C ARG A 201 -20.34 5.72 1.35
N ARG A 202 -19.58 5.52 2.43
CA ARG A 202 -19.66 6.35 3.64
C ARG A 202 -19.21 7.79 3.39
N LEU A 203 -18.27 7.98 2.48
CA LEU A 203 -17.80 9.28 2.01
C LEU A 203 -18.71 9.90 0.94
N GLY A 204 -19.78 9.20 0.51
CA GLY A 204 -20.70 9.68 -0.52
C GLY A 204 -20.10 9.68 -1.94
N ILE A 205 -19.04 8.90 -2.17
CA ILE A 205 -18.38 8.80 -3.47
C ILE A 205 -19.26 7.99 -4.43
N THR A 206 -19.48 8.56 -5.60
CA THR A 206 -20.21 7.94 -6.72
C THR A 206 -19.38 7.85 -7.99
N ASP A 207 -18.31 8.63 -8.10
CA ASP A 207 -17.50 8.79 -9.30
C ASP A 207 -16.08 8.32 -9.02
N LEU A 208 -15.56 7.39 -9.81
CA LEU A 208 -14.27 6.76 -9.57
C LEU A 208 -13.31 7.00 -10.73
N VAL A 209 -12.11 7.44 -10.39
CA VAL A 209 -10.99 7.61 -11.32
C VAL A 209 -9.86 6.70 -10.88
N LEU A 210 -9.36 5.86 -11.80
CA LEU A 210 -8.35 4.86 -11.50
C LEU A 210 -7.02 5.21 -12.17
N ALA A 211 -5.94 5.06 -11.41
CA ALA A 211 -4.57 5.16 -11.86
C ALA A 211 -3.71 4.04 -11.24
N GLY A 212 -2.48 3.88 -11.71
CA GLY A 212 -1.52 2.91 -11.22
C GLY A 212 -1.48 1.62 -12.05
N ILE A 213 -1.06 0.51 -11.44
CA ILE A 213 -0.67 -0.69 -12.16
C ILE A 213 -1.29 -1.99 -11.65
N GLN A 214 -1.37 -3.05 -12.44
CA GLN A 214 -1.19 -3.02 -13.90
C GLN A 214 -2.53 -3.14 -14.62
N THR A 215 -2.60 -2.55 -15.82
CA THR A 215 -3.81 -2.41 -16.64
C THR A 215 -4.63 -3.71 -16.74
N PRO A 216 -4.08 -4.89 -17.12
CA PRO A 216 -4.90 -6.09 -17.33
C PRO A 216 -5.38 -6.77 -16.04
N ASN A 217 -4.79 -6.42 -14.90
CA ASN A 217 -5.00 -7.14 -13.65
C ASN A 217 -5.74 -6.26 -12.64
N CYS A 218 -5.01 -5.58 -11.76
CA CYS A 218 -5.59 -4.87 -10.64
C CYS A 218 -6.46 -3.69 -11.07
N VAL A 219 -6.04 -2.96 -12.11
CA VAL A 219 -6.78 -1.82 -12.65
C VAL A 219 -8.08 -2.31 -13.30
N ARG A 220 -8.01 -3.23 -14.28
CA ARG A 220 -9.19 -3.79 -14.94
C ARG A 220 -10.16 -4.46 -13.97
N ALA A 221 -9.67 -5.30 -13.04
CA ALA A 221 -10.52 -5.98 -12.07
C ALA A 221 -11.25 -4.99 -11.15
N THR A 222 -10.56 -3.94 -10.69
CA THR A 222 -11.19 -2.90 -9.86
C THR A 222 -12.18 -2.08 -10.67
N ALA A 223 -11.87 -1.74 -11.92
CA ALA A 223 -12.78 -0.98 -12.79
C ALA A 223 -14.06 -1.76 -13.11
N PHE A 224 -13.93 -3.05 -13.42
CA PHE A 224 -15.07 -3.92 -13.71
C PHE A 224 -15.96 -4.12 -12.47
N ASP A 225 -15.35 -4.33 -11.30
CA ASP A 225 -16.11 -4.42 -10.05
C ASP A 225 -16.79 -3.09 -9.72
N ALA A 226 -16.16 -1.95 -9.97
CA ALA A 226 -16.79 -0.64 -9.80
C ALA A 226 -18.03 -0.47 -10.69
N VAL A 227 -17.97 -0.89 -11.96
CA VAL A 227 -19.13 -0.89 -12.84
C VAL A 227 -20.22 -1.83 -12.30
N ALA A 228 -19.85 -3.04 -11.88
CA ALA A 228 -20.79 -4.02 -11.35
C ALA A 228 -21.44 -3.61 -10.01
N LEU A 229 -20.79 -2.71 -9.27
CA LEU A 229 -21.29 -2.13 -8.02
C LEU A 229 -22.10 -0.84 -8.24
N ASP A 230 -22.45 -0.49 -9.48
CA ASP A 230 -23.23 0.72 -9.82
C ASP A 230 -22.59 2.03 -9.34
N TYR A 231 -21.26 2.16 -9.42
CA TYR A 231 -20.64 3.49 -9.36
C TYR A 231 -21.08 4.29 -10.59
N ARG A 232 -21.50 5.55 -10.37
CA ARG A 232 -22.13 6.41 -11.38
C ARG A 232 -21.22 6.63 -12.58
N THR A 233 -19.95 6.91 -12.33
CA THR A 233 -18.93 7.01 -13.37
C THR A 233 -17.69 6.25 -12.97
N VAL A 234 -17.07 5.59 -13.94
CA VAL A 234 -15.81 4.87 -13.77
C VAL A 234 -14.89 5.28 -14.91
N SER A 235 -13.74 5.84 -14.56
CA SER A 235 -12.72 6.29 -15.51
C SER A 235 -11.37 5.66 -15.17
N VAL A 236 -10.58 5.33 -16.20
CA VAL A 236 -9.20 4.85 -16.06
C VAL A 236 -8.29 5.83 -16.79
N LEU A 237 -7.37 6.48 -16.07
CA LEU A 237 -6.44 7.44 -16.66
C LEU A 237 -5.42 6.69 -17.53
N ARG A 238 -5.58 6.76 -18.85
CA ARG A 238 -4.84 5.91 -19.80
C ARG A 238 -3.33 6.17 -19.78
N ASP A 239 -2.93 7.40 -19.52
CA ASP A 239 -1.53 7.85 -19.39
C ASP A 239 -0.99 7.73 -17.95
N ALA A 240 -1.84 7.48 -16.96
CA ALA A 240 -1.47 7.20 -15.57
C ALA A 240 -1.70 5.72 -15.18
N THR A 241 -1.81 4.82 -16.16
CA THR A 241 -1.86 3.37 -15.96
C THR A 241 -0.94 2.66 -16.96
N ALA A 242 -0.41 1.49 -16.59
CA ALA A 242 0.54 0.78 -17.44
C ALA A 242 0.44 -0.74 -17.31
N ALA A 243 0.93 -1.43 -18.33
CA ALA A 243 1.09 -2.88 -18.36
C ALA A 243 2.55 -3.27 -18.64
N ALA A 244 2.79 -4.57 -18.78
CA ALA A 244 4.10 -5.10 -19.18
C ALA A 244 4.47 -4.75 -20.63
N SER A 245 3.48 -4.52 -21.51
CA SER A 245 3.69 -4.06 -22.88
C SER A 245 2.57 -3.12 -23.33
N PRO A 246 2.83 -2.23 -24.32
CA PRO A 246 1.81 -1.35 -24.90
C PRO A 246 0.60 -2.12 -25.46
N ASP A 247 0.81 -3.20 -26.22
CA ASP A 247 -0.29 -3.97 -26.82
C ASP A 247 -1.26 -4.53 -25.77
N VAL A 248 -0.74 -5.03 -24.64
CA VAL A 248 -1.56 -5.51 -23.54
C VAL A 248 -2.32 -4.36 -22.88
N HIS A 249 -1.68 -3.21 -22.71
CA HIS A 249 -2.32 -2.03 -22.16
C HIS A 249 -3.48 -1.56 -23.07
N ASP A 250 -3.23 -1.37 -24.35
CA ASP A 250 -4.20 -0.86 -25.33
C ASP A 250 -5.39 -1.82 -25.51
N ALA A 251 -5.15 -3.12 -25.58
CA ALA A 251 -6.21 -4.12 -25.67
C ALA A 251 -7.14 -4.08 -24.44
N ASN A 252 -6.58 -3.88 -23.24
CA ASN A 252 -7.39 -3.80 -22.02
C ASN A 252 -8.14 -2.47 -21.91
N LEU A 253 -7.56 -1.35 -22.35
CA LEU A 253 -8.28 -0.08 -22.46
C LEU A 253 -9.43 -0.17 -23.47
N PHE A 254 -9.23 -0.87 -24.59
CA PHE A 254 -10.28 -1.14 -25.57
C PHE A 254 -11.44 -1.94 -24.94
N ASP A 255 -11.15 -3.03 -24.24
CA ASP A 255 -12.17 -3.82 -23.54
C ASP A 255 -12.92 -3.00 -22.47
N MET A 256 -12.22 -2.16 -21.72
CA MET A 256 -12.83 -1.30 -20.70
C MET A 256 -13.81 -0.29 -21.32
N ARG A 257 -13.44 0.34 -22.44
CA ARG A 257 -14.35 1.24 -23.17
C ARG A 257 -15.62 0.55 -23.64
N ASN A 258 -15.54 -0.70 -24.09
CA ASN A 258 -16.69 -1.46 -24.57
C ASN A 258 -17.71 -1.82 -23.46
N VAL A 259 -17.34 -1.69 -22.19
CA VAL A 259 -18.25 -1.87 -21.04
C VAL A 259 -18.61 -0.55 -20.37
N GLY A 260 -18.37 0.59 -21.04
CA GLY A 260 -18.77 1.91 -20.56
C GLY A 260 -17.79 2.60 -19.61
N ILE A 261 -16.57 2.07 -19.44
CA ILE A 261 -15.52 2.73 -18.65
C ILE A 261 -14.83 3.77 -19.53
N ALA A 262 -14.83 5.03 -19.10
CA ALA A 262 -14.10 6.09 -19.80
C ALA A 262 -12.59 5.92 -19.62
N THR A 263 -11.80 6.29 -20.63
CA THR A 263 -10.33 6.20 -20.56
C THR A 263 -9.63 7.52 -20.90
N PRO A 264 -9.88 8.61 -20.15
CA PRO A 264 -9.29 9.92 -20.43
C PRO A 264 -7.78 9.94 -20.12
N THR A 265 -7.06 10.93 -20.62
CA THR A 265 -5.76 11.31 -20.03
C THR A 265 -5.95 12.04 -18.71
N VAL A 266 -4.87 12.22 -17.93
CA VAL A 266 -4.88 13.14 -16.78
C VAL A 266 -5.32 14.54 -17.22
N ALA A 267 -4.79 15.05 -18.34
CA ALA A 267 -5.16 16.36 -18.86
C ALA A 267 -6.65 16.47 -19.23
N GLU A 268 -7.20 15.46 -19.90
CA GLU A 268 -8.63 15.40 -20.22
C GLU A 268 -9.51 15.32 -18.95
N TRP A 269 -9.11 14.52 -17.96
CA TRP A 269 -9.80 14.43 -16.67
C TRP A 269 -9.78 15.76 -15.91
N VAL A 270 -8.64 16.47 -15.90
CA VAL A 270 -8.52 17.80 -15.30
C VAL A 270 -9.43 18.82 -16.01
N SER A 271 -9.43 18.81 -17.33
CA SER A 271 -10.22 19.78 -18.13
C SER A 271 -11.74 19.54 -18.08
N SER A 272 -12.18 18.29 -18.00
CA SER A 272 -13.61 17.91 -17.98
C SER A 272 -14.31 18.20 -16.66
N SER A 273 -13.56 18.41 -15.59
CA SER A 273 -14.09 18.50 -14.23
C SER A 273 -14.48 19.92 -13.81
N GLY A 274 -14.87 20.77 -14.77
CA GLY A 274 -15.58 22.03 -14.54
C GLY A 274 -14.99 22.91 -13.43
N TRP A 275 -14.06 23.78 -13.81
CA TRP A 275 -13.67 24.95 -13.03
C TRP A 275 -14.87 25.90 -12.86
N GLU A 276 -15.72 25.62 -11.88
CA GLU A 276 -16.53 26.62 -11.18
C GLU A 276 -15.94 26.77 -9.77
N ILE A 277 -14.77 27.40 -9.69
CA ILE A 277 -14.38 28.06 -8.44
C ILE A 277 -14.96 29.46 -8.51
N GLY A 278 -16.09 29.62 -7.81
CA GLY A 278 -16.63 30.92 -7.47
C GLY A 278 -15.58 31.74 -6.74
N CYS A 279 -15.15 32.81 -7.40
CA CYS A 279 -14.63 34.03 -6.80
C CYS A 279 -14.99 35.18 -7.74
N GLN A 280 -16.29 35.44 -7.89
CA GLN A 280 -16.75 36.82 -8.04
C GLN A 280 -16.93 37.34 -6.62
N ALA A 281 -15.91 38.03 -6.11
CA ALA A 281 -16.11 38.96 -5.01
C ALA A 281 -16.78 40.20 -5.60
N GLU A 282 -18.03 40.45 -5.20
CA GLU A 282 -18.57 41.80 -5.12
C GLU A 282 -17.88 42.58 -4.00
#